data_AF-A0A9P5X9L4-F1
#
_entry.id   AF-A0A9P5X9L4-F1
#
_cell.length_a   1.000
_cell.length_b   1.000
_cell.length_c   1.000
_cell.angle_alpha   90.00
_cell.angle_beta   90.00
_cell.angle_gamma   90.00
#
_symmetry.space_group_name_H-M   'P 1'
#
loop_
_entity.id
_entity.type
_entity.pdbx_description
1 polymer ?
#
loop_
_entity_poly.entity_id
_entity_poly.type
_entity_poly.pdbx_seq_one_letter_code
_entity_poly.pdbx_strand_id
1 'polypeptide(L)'
;MARMPRLIIEIIITSIRQKTTPFLWAFFSRPEPHIKATFESEGALNVCWRLTLPVSRDANQDIKAYLRYSFQMIWAKYQFPRTITGPSENDMDQLFDQSAGLFIYAASAIRQISQSPLGPEKQLQAVLGLGIRSIDALYHLIMEQIPKEIRTNTRLLLLA
;
A
#
# COMPACT_ATOMS: atom_id res chain seq x y z
N MET A 1 -21.63 -12.38 -6.66
CA MET A 1 -21.53 -11.28 -5.68
C MET A 1 -20.69 -10.08 -6.18
N ALA A 2 -20.67 -9.74 -7.49
CA ALA A 2 -19.81 -8.67 -8.05
C ALA A 2 -20.60 -7.61 -8.87
N ARG A 3 -21.81 -7.23 -8.43
CA ARG A 3 -22.67 -6.28 -9.18
C ARG A 3 -22.35 -4.81 -8.93
N MET A 4 -21.86 -4.47 -7.75
CA MET A 4 -21.77 -3.07 -7.30
C MET A 4 -20.72 -2.23 -8.05
N PRO A 5 -19.48 -2.70 -8.28
CA PRO A 5 -18.47 -1.91 -8.99
C PRO A 5 -18.87 -1.60 -10.44
N ARG A 6 -19.47 -2.58 -11.11
CA ARG A 6 -19.93 -2.46 -12.49
C ARG A 6 -21.03 -1.39 -12.65
N LEU A 7 -22.02 -1.39 -11.76
CA LEU A 7 -23.14 -0.45 -11.81
C LEU A 7 -22.67 1.01 -11.69
N ILE A 8 -21.73 1.28 -10.77
CA ILE A 8 -21.17 2.63 -10.59
C ILE A 8 -20.45 3.09 -11.86
N ILE A 9 -19.63 2.22 -12.45
CA ILE A 9 -18.90 2.52 -13.69
C ILE A 9 -19.88 2.82 -14.84
N GLU A 10 -20.92 1.99 -15.01
CA GLU A 10 -21.93 2.17 -16.06
C GLU A 10 -22.73 3.48 -15.92
N ILE A 11 -23.11 3.84 -14.69
CA ILE A 11 -23.80 5.11 -14.39
C ILE A 11 -22.92 6.31 -14.77
N ILE A 12 -21.65 6.29 -14.36
CA ILE A 12 -20.72 7.38 -14.64
C ILE A 12 -20.44 7.50 -16.15
N ILE A 13 -20.21 6.38 -16.84
CA ILE A 13 -20.02 6.37 -18.30
C ILE A 13 -21.25 6.95 -19.01
N THR A 14 -22.45 6.56 -18.56
CA THR A 14 -23.71 7.09 -19.12
C THR A 14 -23.80 8.60 -18.90
N SER A 15 -23.45 9.08 -17.71
CA SER A 15 -23.45 10.51 -17.40
C SER A 15 -22.48 11.31 -18.27
N ILE A 16 -21.27 10.78 -18.51
CA ILE A 16 -20.27 11.41 -19.39
C ILE A 16 -20.80 11.51 -20.82
N ARG A 17 -21.36 10.41 -21.35
CA ARG A 17 -21.93 10.36 -22.71
C ARG A 17 -23.09 11.34 -22.90
N GLN A 18 -23.97 11.41 -21.92
CA GLN A 18 -25.14 12.29 -21.95
C GLN A 18 -24.81 13.72 -21.49
N LYS A 19 -23.56 14.00 -21.09
CA LYS A 19 -23.12 15.29 -20.54
C LYS A 19 -23.99 15.79 -19.39
N THR A 20 -24.46 14.87 -18.53
CA THR A 20 -25.37 15.20 -17.42
C THR A 20 -24.65 15.67 -16.16
N THR A 21 -23.33 15.53 -16.10
CA THR A 21 -22.51 16.04 -14.99
C THR A 21 -21.34 16.88 -15.50
N PRO A 22 -20.94 17.92 -14.74
CA PRO A 22 -19.80 18.77 -15.10
C PRO A 22 -18.46 18.24 -14.56
N PHE A 23 -18.36 16.96 -14.17
CA PHE A 23 -17.22 16.42 -13.44
C PHE A 23 -16.21 15.69 -14.34
N LEU A 24 -14.94 15.79 -13.97
CA LEU A 24 -13.91 14.87 -14.44
C LEU A 24 -13.85 13.67 -13.48
N TRP A 25 -14.07 12.47 -14.02
CA TRP A 25 -14.06 11.23 -13.26
C TRP A 25 -12.72 10.50 -13.39
N ALA A 26 -12.17 10.07 -12.27
CA ALA A 26 -10.98 9.22 -12.22
C ALA A 26 -11.29 7.95 -11.42
N PHE A 27 -10.95 6.79 -12.00
CA PHE A 27 -11.12 5.48 -11.36
C PHE A 27 -9.76 4.89 -11.01
N PHE A 28 -9.61 4.45 -9.76
CA PHE A 28 -8.44 3.74 -9.28
C PHE A 28 -8.88 2.36 -8.78
N SER A 29 -8.34 1.30 -9.37
CA SER A 29 -8.71 -0.07 -9.02
C SER A 29 -7.58 -1.04 -9.29
N ARG A 30 -7.64 -2.22 -8.65
CA ARG A 30 -6.83 -3.37 -9.08
C ARG A 30 -7.40 -3.91 -10.40
N PRO A 31 -6.59 -4.58 -11.25
CA PRO A 31 -7.04 -5.11 -12.53
C PRO A 31 -7.86 -6.40 -12.36
N GLU A 32 -8.92 -6.35 -11.56
CA GLU A 32 -9.81 -7.47 -11.34
C GLU A 32 -10.59 -7.77 -12.62
N PRO A 33 -10.77 -9.06 -13.00
CA PRO A 33 -11.31 -9.41 -14.31
C PRO A 33 -12.64 -8.73 -14.64
N HIS A 34 -13.53 -8.61 -13.66
CA HIS A 34 -14.84 -8.01 -13.86
C HIS A 34 -14.78 -6.48 -14.06
N ILE A 35 -13.84 -5.79 -13.40
CA ILE A 35 -13.61 -4.35 -13.58
C ILE A 35 -12.99 -4.11 -14.96
N LYS A 36 -11.96 -4.91 -15.31
CA LYS A 36 -11.30 -4.84 -16.60
C LYS A 36 -12.28 -5.03 -17.75
N ALA A 37 -13.12 -6.07 -17.68
CA ALA A 37 -14.16 -6.34 -18.67
C ALA A 37 -15.16 -5.17 -18.80
N THR A 38 -15.53 -4.52 -17.70
CA THR A 38 -16.44 -3.37 -17.74
C THR A 38 -15.83 -2.20 -18.53
N PHE A 39 -14.54 -1.90 -18.30
CA PHE A 39 -13.83 -0.85 -19.03
C PHE A 39 -13.43 -1.23 -20.46
N GLU A 40 -13.54 -2.50 -20.84
CA GLU A 40 -13.29 -3.01 -22.20
C GLU A 40 -14.55 -3.06 -23.07
N SER A 41 -15.72 -2.75 -22.49
CA SER A 41 -16.94 -2.57 -23.27
C SER A 41 -16.81 -1.37 -24.23
N GLU A 42 -17.45 -1.44 -25.40
CA GLU A 42 -17.56 -0.31 -26.34
C GLU A 42 -18.13 0.95 -25.67
N GLY A 43 -18.96 0.74 -24.63
CA GLY A 43 -19.42 1.72 -23.66
C GLY A 43 -18.31 2.64 -23.14
N ALA A 44 -17.28 2.02 -22.57
CA ALA A 44 -16.21 2.69 -21.86
C ALA A 44 -15.07 3.14 -22.76
N LEU A 45 -14.70 2.34 -23.76
CA LEU A 45 -13.51 2.58 -24.59
C LEU A 45 -13.52 3.93 -25.31
N ASN A 46 -14.71 4.43 -25.68
CA ASN A 46 -14.86 5.69 -26.42
C ASN A 46 -14.81 6.95 -25.53
N VAL A 47 -14.89 6.80 -24.20
CA VAL A 47 -15.00 7.95 -23.27
C VAL A 47 -14.00 7.92 -22.12
N CYS A 48 -13.26 6.82 -21.96
CA CYS A 48 -12.30 6.65 -20.88
C CYS A 48 -10.88 6.51 -21.43
N TRP A 49 -9.95 7.30 -20.89
CA TRP A 49 -8.53 7.04 -21.01
C TRP A 49 -8.10 6.02 -19.94
N ARG A 50 -7.19 5.11 -20.30
CA ARG A 50 -6.69 4.06 -19.41
C ARG A 50 -5.19 4.21 -19.24
N LEU A 51 -4.76 4.29 -17.99
CA LEU A 51 -3.36 4.21 -17.61
C LEU A 51 -3.17 3.00 -16.68
N THR A 52 -2.33 2.06 -17.08
CA THR A 52 -1.90 0.98 -16.18
C THR A 52 -0.72 1.47 -15.35
N LEU A 53 -0.83 1.36 -14.03
CA LEU A 53 0.26 1.60 -13.11
C LEU A 53 0.93 0.25 -12.82
N PRO A 54 2.01 -0.11 -13.52
CA PRO A 54 2.69 -1.38 -13.26
C PRO A 54 3.33 -1.34 -11.88
N VAL A 55 3.30 -2.48 -11.18
CA VAL A 55 4.25 -2.71 -10.09
C VAL A 55 5.60 -2.98 -10.75
N SER A 56 6.35 -1.93 -11.05
CA SER A 56 7.67 -2.03 -11.66
C SER A 56 8.73 -1.52 -10.71
N ARG A 57 9.97 -1.91 -11.00
CA ARG A 57 11.16 -1.40 -10.33
C ARG A 57 11.48 0.05 -10.76
N ASP A 58 10.67 0.70 -11.57
CA ASP A 58 10.93 2.08 -12.01
C ASP A 58 10.42 3.11 -10.99
N ALA A 59 9.38 2.76 -10.21
CA ALA A 59 8.93 3.52 -9.03
C ALA A 59 9.90 3.40 -7.83
N ASN A 60 11.06 2.77 -8.02
CA ASN A 60 12.00 2.43 -6.96
C ASN A 60 12.70 3.65 -6.34
N GLN A 61 12.96 4.70 -7.12
CA GLN A 61 13.59 5.90 -6.57
C GLN A 61 12.67 6.58 -5.55
N ASP A 62 11.37 6.61 -5.83
CA ASP A 62 10.36 7.16 -4.92
C ASP A 62 10.27 6.35 -3.63
N ILE A 63 10.32 5.02 -3.70
CA ILE A 63 10.34 4.16 -2.50
C ILE A 63 11.58 4.45 -1.66
N LYS A 64 12.77 4.52 -2.27
CA LYS A 64 14.02 4.79 -1.54
C LYS A 64 14.02 6.19 -0.91
N ALA A 65 13.52 7.20 -1.62
CA ALA A 65 13.36 8.55 -1.10
C ALA A 65 12.35 8.60 0.06
N TYR A 66 11.20 7.94 -0.10
CA TYR A 66 10.17 7.83 0.93
C TYR A 66 10.69 7.18 2.21
N LEU A 67 11.38 6.05 2.10
CA LEU A 67 11.97 5.35 3.25
C LEU A 67 12.95 6.30 3.97
N ARG A 68 13.89 6.92 3.25
CA ARG A 68 14.89 7.82 3.84
C ARG A 68 14.26 8.97 4.61
N TYR A 69 13.31 9.66 3.98
CA TYR A 69 12.59 10.77 4.61
C TYR A 69 11.82 10.30 5.85
N SER A 70 11.11 9.17 5.75
CA SER A 70 10.33 8.63 6.86
C SER A 70 11.20 8.26 8.06
N PHE A 71 12.36 7.66 7.83
CA PHE A 71 13.30 7.31 8.89
C PHE A 71 13.91 8.53 9.59
N GLN A 72 14.24 9.58 8.84
CA GLN A 72 14.66 10.85 9.44
C GLN A 72 13.59 11.40 10.39
N MET A 73 12.32 11.38 9.98
CA MET A 73 11.21 11.84 10.82
C MET A 73 11.00 10.96 12.06
N ILE A 74 11.05 9.64 11.91
CA ILE A 74 10.92 8.70 13.04
C ILE A 74 12.05 8.94 14.04
N TRP A 75 13.31 8.98 13.59
CA TRP A 75 14.45 9.11 14.51
C TRP A 75 14.48 10.47 15.21
N ALA A 76 14.06 11.54 14.53
CA ALA A 76 13.89 12.85 15.16
C ALA A 76 12.81 12.82 16.25
N LYS A 77 11.69 12.12 16.03
CA LYS A 77 10.58 12.02 16.98
C LYS A 77 10.96 11.30 18.27
N TYR A 78 11.76 10.25 18.19
CA TYR A 78 12.17 9.46 19.37
C TYR A 78 13.29 10.12 20.19
N GLN A 79 13.72 11.35 19.84
CA GLN A 79 14.74 12.12 20.55
C GLN A 79 16.01 11.32 20.87
N PHE A 80 16.39 10.43 19.96
CA PHE A 80 17.60 9.65 20.15
C PHE A 80 18.81 10.57 20.35
N PRO A 81 19.75 10.22 21.25
CA PRO A 81 21.01 10.93 21.35
C PRO A 81 21.66 11.01 19.95
N ARG A 82 22.33 12.11 19.63
CA ARG A 82 23.00 12.31 18.32
C ARG A 82 24.00 11.20 17.94
N THR A 83 24.38 10.36 18.90
CA THR A 83 25.26 9.20 18.73
C THR A 83 24.57 7.95 18.19
N ILE A 84 23.23 7.85 18.31
CA ILE A 84 22.46 6.78 17.68
C ILE A 84 22.16 7.21 16.26
N THR A 85 22.90 6.63 15.32
CA THR A 85 22.67 6.82 13.91
C THR A 85 21.35 6.15 13.50
N GLY A 86 20.73 6.68 12.45
CA GLY A 86 19.56 6.07 11.81
C GLY A 86 19.76 4.60 11.41
N PRO A 87 18.77 3.98 10.74
CA PRO A 87 19.04 2.73 10.03
C PRO A 87 20.28 2.85 9.16
N SER A 88 21.07 1.78 9.09
CA SER A 88 22.24 1.72 8.21
C SER A 88 21.81 1.75 6.74
N GLU A 89 22.70 2.13 5.81
CA GLU A 89 22.37 2.01 4.38
C GLU A 89 22.05 0.56 3.98
N ASN A 90 22.63 -0.44 4.67
CA ASN A 90 22.29 -1.84 4.45
C ASN A 90 20.85 -2.17 4.89
N ASP A 91 20.40 -1.66 6.04
CA ASP A 91 18.99 -1.81 6.47
C ASP A 91 18.03 -1.15 5.48
N MET A 92 18.43 0.00 4.95
CA MET A 92 17.66 0.75 3.96
C MET A 92 17.56 0.01 2.62
N ASP A 93 18.67 -0.54 2.13
CA ASP A 93 18.71 -1.33 0.91
C ASP A 93 17.92 -2.64 1.07
N GLN A 94 18.00 -3.28 2.25
CA GLN A 94 17.21 -4.48 2.53
C GLN A 94 15.70 -4.19 2.57
N LEU A 95 15.25 -3.12 3.24
CA LEU A 95 13.83 -2.71 3.22
C LEU A 95 13.35 -2.35 1.81
N PHE A 96 14.21 -1.69 1.05
CA PHE A 96 13.95 -1.37 -0.33
C PHE A 96 13.76 -2.64 -1.17
N ASP A 97 14.66 -3.62 -1.05
CA ASP A 97 14.56 -4.90 -1.74
C ASP A 97 13.32 -5.70 -1.31
N GLN A 98 13.02 -5.71 -0.01
CA GLN A 98 11.81 -6.33 0.54
C GLN A 98 10.52 -5.70 -0.01
N SER A 99 10.54 -4.39 -0.30
CA SER A 99 9.41 -3.68 -0.89
C SER A 99 9.09 -4.19 -2.29
N ALA A 100 10.06 -4.69 -3.05
CA ALA A 100 9.87 -5.28 -4.38
C ALA A 100 8.98 -4.42 -5.34
N GLY A 101 9.10 -3.08 -5.26
CA GLY A 101 8.29 -2.14 -6.05
C GLY A 101 6.90 -1.82 -5.47
N LEU A 102 6.53 -2.42 -4.33
CA LEU A 102 5.25 -2.21 -3.67
C LEU A 102 5.37 -1.08 -2.64
N PHE A 103 4.97 0.13 -3.03
CA PHE A 103 4.98 1.28 -2.12
C PHE A 103 4.17 1.03 -0.84
N ILE A 104 3.07 0.27 -0.93
CA ILE A 104 2.26 -0.10 0.24
C ILE A 104 3.05 -0.89 1.27
N TYR A 105 3.97 -1.76 0.84
CA TYR A 105 4.84 -2.48 1.75
C TYR A 105 5.73 -1.51 2.53
N ALA A 106 6.42 -0.61 1.82
CA ALA A 106 7.29 0.40 2.42
C ALA A 106 6.52 1.27 3.43
N ALA A 107 5.33 1.75 3.05
CA ALA A 107 4.49 2.58 3.91
C ALA A 107 4.01 1.82 5.16
N SER A 108 3.60 0.56 5.00
CA SER A 108 3.19 -0.28 6.12
C SER A 108 4.36 -0.63 7.05
N ALA A 109 5.54 -0.92 6.51
CA ALA A 109 6.76 -1.15 7.29
C ALA A 109 7.12 0.08 8.13
N ILE A 110 7.18 1.27 7.51
CA ILE A 110 7.42 2.55 8.20
C ILE A 110 6.38 2.79 9.30
N ARG A 111 5.10 2.59 9.00
CA ARG A 111 4.03 2.76 9.99
C ARG A 111 4.26 1.84 11.18
N GLN A 112 4.56 0.57 10.93
CA GLN A 112 4.80 -0.41 11.97
C GLN A 112 5.99 -0.02 12.85
N ILE A 113 7.09 0.39 12.23
CA ILE A 113 8.31 0.83 12.92
C ILE A 113 8.02 2.08 13.78
N SER A 114 7.29 3.04 13.23
CA SER A 114 6.96 4.31 13.91
C SER A 114 5.99 4.19 15.09
N GLN A 115 5.23 3.11 15.16
CA GLN A 115 4.19 2.86 16.17
C GLN A 115 4.63 1.81 17.20
N SER A 116 5.87 1.34 17.15
CA SER A 116 6.38 0.31 18.06
C SER A 116 6.45 0.79 19.51
N PRO A 117 5.77 0.12 20.46
CA PRO A 117 5.91 0.39 21.89
C PRO A 117 7.28 -0.05 22.44
N LEU A 118 7.97 -0.95 21.75
CA LEU A 118 9.31 -1.46 22.11
C LEU A 118 10.45 -0.61 21.53
N GLY A 119 10.13 0.46 20.80
CA GLY A 119 11.06 1.31 20.08
C GLY A 119 11.23 0.94 18.60
N PRO A 120 11.61 1.92 17.75
CA PRO A 120 11.68 1.73 16.30
C PRO A 120 12.82 0.80 15.87
N GLU A 121 13.92 0.71 16.63
CA GLU A 121 15.06 -0.15 16.31
C GLU A 121 14.69 -1.65 16.38
N LYS A 122 14.07 -2.09 17.48
CA LYS A 122 13.62 -3.49 17.62
C LYS A 122 12.61 -3.87 16.55
N GLN A 123 11.70 -2.95 16.21
CA GLN A 123 10.69 -3.20 15.20
C GLN A 123 11.27 -3.19 13.79
N LEU A 124 12.27 -2.35 13.51
CA LEU A 124 13.03 -2.38 12.27
C LEU A 124 13.67 -3.76 12.07
N GLN A 125 14.37 -4.28 13.07
CA GLN A 125 14.99 -5.61 12.99
C GLN A 125 13.94 -6.73 12.80
N ALA A 126 12.79 -6.62 13.46
CA ALA A 126 11.68 -7.56 13.24
C ALA A 126 11.15 -7.53 11.80
N VAL A 127 11.00 -6.34 11.20
CA VAL A 127 10.55 -6.19 9.80
C VAL A 127 11.62 -6.71 8.83
N LEU A 128 12.89 -6.39 9.05
CA LEU A 128 14.01 -6.89 8.25
C LEU A 128 14.09 -8.43 8.30
N GLY A 129 13.78 -9.03 9.45
CA GLY A 129 13.77 -10.48 9.66
C GLY A 129 12.64 -11.24 8.94
N LEU A 130 11.65 -10.57 8.36
CA LEU A 130 10.55 -11.22 7.63
C LEU A 130 10.97 -11.84 6.29
N GLY A 131 12.16 -11.52 5.77
CA GLY A 131 12.59 -11.93 4.43
C GLY A 131 11.84 -11.19 3.32
N ILE A 132 12.15 -11.51 2.06
CA ILE A 132 11.62 -10.81 0.88
C ILE A 132 10.24 -11.37 0.51
N ARG A 133 9.37 -10.49 -0.03
CA ARG A 133 8.25 -10.83 -0.94
C ARG A 133 6.98 -11.42 -0.32
N SER A 134 6.48 -10.85 0.77
CA SER A 134 5.04 -10.94 0.96
C SER A 134 4.49 -9.80 1.82
N ILE A 135 3.60 -9.01 1.20
CA ILE A 135 2.65 -8.18 1.94
C ILE A 135 1.90 -9.04 2.98
N ASP A 136 1.62 -10.30 2.68
CA ASP A 136 1.00 -11.25 3.61
C ASP A 136 1.89 -11.56 4.81
N ALA A 137 3.22 -11.65 4.64
CA ALA A 137 4.13 -11.83 5.77
C ALA A 137 4.14 -10.59 6.69
N LEU A 138 4.12 -9.39 6.10
CA LEU A 138 3.99 -8.15 6.86
C LEU A 138 2.64 -8.08 7.58
N TYR A 139 1.55 -8.45 6.91
CA TYR A 139 0.24 -8.53 7.54
C TYR A 139 0.19 -9.59 8.64
N HIS A 140 0.81 -10.75 8.45
CA HIS A 140 0.92 -11.77 9.49
C HIS A 140 1.64 -11.24 10.73
N LEU A 141 2.75 -10.52 10.55
CA LEU A 141 3.44 -9.85 11.67
C LEU A 141 2.52 -8.86 12.38
N ILE A 142 1.81 -8.01 11.63
CA ILE A 142 0.85 -7.05 12.19
C ILE A 142 -0.22 -7.80 13.00
N MET A 143 -0.78 -8.88 12.46
CA MET A 143 -1.83 -9.67 13.11
C MET A 143 -1.34 -10.38 14.38
N GLU A 144 -0.10 -10.87 14.39
CA GLU A 144 0.50 -11.49 15.59
C GLU A 144 0.75 -10.48 16.71
N GLN A 145 0.93 -9.20 16.37
CA GLN A 145 1.09 -8.13 17.36
C GLN A 145 -0.25 -7.62 17.90
N ILE A 146 -1.41 -8.03 17.34
CA ILE A 146 -2.73 -7.67 17.87
C ILE A 146 -3.00 -8.47 19.17
N PRO A 147 -3.46 -7.82 20.26
CA PRO A 147 -3.87 -8.49 21.49
C PRO A 147 -4.89 -9.61 21.21
N LYS A 148 -4.75 -10.74 21.91
CA LYS A 148 -5.59 -11.94 21.70
C LYS A 148 -7.09 -11.65 21.79
N GLU A 149 -7.49 -10.68 22.62
CA GLU A 149 -8.88 -10.26 22.82
C GLU A 149 -9.55 -9.72 21.55
N ILE A 150 -8.79 -9.02 20.69
CA ILE A 150 -9.32 -8.36 19.49
C ILE A 150 -9.04 -9.20 18.24
N ARG A 151 -7.99 -10.03 18.27
CA ARG A 151 -7.49 -10.82 17.14
C ARG A 151 -8.54 -11.72 16.50
N THR A 152 -9.43 -12.34 17.28
CA THR A 152 -10.50 -13.22 16.78
C THR A 152 -11.50 -12.44 15.93
N ASN A 153 -11.94 -11.27 16.40
CA ASN A 153 -12.87 -10.41 15.68
C ASN A 153 -12.22 -9.81 14.41
N THR A 154 -10.96 -9.40 14.50
CA THR A 154 -10.21 -8.90 13.34
C THR A 154 -10.04 -9.98 12.28
N ARG A 155 -9.75 -11.24 12.65
CA ARG A 155 -9.66 -12.36 11.71
C ARG A 155 -10.98 -12.64 11.00
N LEU A 156 -12.10 -12.60 11.72
CA LEU A 156 -13.42 -12.82 11.13
C LEU A 156 -13.78 -11.74 10.10
N LEU A 157 -13.42 -10.48 10.35
CA LEU A 157 -13.67 -9.37 9.43
C LEU A 157 -12.79 -9.39 8.17
N LEU A 158 -11.62 -10.01 8.23
CA LEU A 158 -10.68 -10.09 7.10
C LEU A 158 -10.90 -11.32 6.22
N LEU A 159 -11.64 -12.33 6.70
CA LEU A 159 -11.98 -13.55 5.98
C LEU A 159 -13.42 -13.56 5.42
N ALA A 160 -14.21 -12.53 5.74
CA ALA A 160 -15.57 -12.29 5.23
C ALA A 160 -15.54 -11.44 3.96
#